data_AF-A0A359DE82-F1
#
_entry.id   AF-A0A359DE82-F1
#
_cell.length_a   1.000
_cell.length_b   1.000
_cell.length_c   1.000
_cell.angle_alpha   90.00
_cell.angle_beta   90.00
_cell.angle_gamma   90.00
#
_symmetry.space_group_name_H-M   'P 1'
#
loop_
_entity.id
_entity.type
_entity.pdbx_description
1 polymer ?
#
loop_
_entity_poly.entity_id
_entity_poly.type
_entity_poly.pdbx_seq_one_letter_code
_entity_poly.pdbx_strand_id
1 'polypeptide(L)'
;MLQSATRLFTDLAVGKKLLCGFALVLLLTVAVTGSGFVAVEAVLQGHNQANRLAAIDAQILHARRFERDFAMNQTVELAQSMRDQLGKVRELLAEQIKDSPSAEKARLQTMDQAVADYLAQFDSFVQQQNKAREARTQMREAAGEARDQFDVIEMDMYDAVRALRLAGDNLRGSDPLTLAETASGLSKRMLDLRGYESLYIIDGSAEALEEWAYISDDLQTVGRSLMVWLNDDQKRAIDAALQALTTYQQAFGNYQQVRAQSQASETRMIEQARDVLAQAQAAKASEEQRMNDDSRQALLLLGSMGAAAVVLGLLAAVLISRSIVGPLQQTVAFAQRIAEGDLSQDLALGRRDELGQLMAAMQSMTSSLRNLVGRIGGGVSQIAAAAEQLSAITAQTSAGVQNQKLETEQTATAMHEMAATVQEVAQNAEQASLAARDADREAQQGNQVVQQAVSQIDSLAVEVEQSAEAIQALNQESARIGSVLEVIRSVAEQTNLLAL
;
A
#
# COMPACT_ATOMS: atom_id res chain seq x y z
N MET A 1 28.46 -0.68 -18.95
CA MET A 1 27.62 -1.44 -17.99
C MET A 1 26.13 -1.10 -18.07
N LEU A 2 25.72 0.17 -18.14
CA LEU A 2 24.29 0.57 -18.22
C LEU A 2 23.51 -0.03 -19.41
N GLN A 3 24.10 -0.11 -20.61
CA GLN A 3 23.43 -0.69 -21.79
C GLN A 3 23.23 -2.21 -21.73
N SER A 4 24.12 -2.94 -21.05
CA SER A 4 23.94 -4.38 -20.83
C SER A 4 22.87 -4.65 -19.78
N ALA A 5 22.83 -3.84 -18.71
CA ALA A 5 21.82 -3.94 -17.66
C ALA A 5 20.41 -3.62 -18.19
N THR A 6 20.26 -2.61 -19.06
CA THR A 6 18.97 -2.31 -19.68
C THR A 6 18.50 -3.41 -20.62
N ARG A 7 19.40 -4.04 -21.41
CA ARG A 7 19.05 -5.19 -22.26
C ARG A 7 18.62 -6.41 -21.44
N LEU A 8 19.33 -6.72 -20.36
CA LEU A 8 19.00 -7.82 -19.46
C LEU A 8 17.64 -7.59 -18.78
N PHE A 9 17.34 -6.34 -18.42
CA PHE A 9 16.05 -5.99 -17.84
C PHE A 9 14.93 -6.04 -18.89
N THR A 10 15.16 -5.67 -20.15
CA THR A 10 14.12 -5.71 -21.20
C THR A 10 13.68 -7.12 -21.57
N ASP A 11 14.58 -8.10 -21.54
CA ASP A 11 14.25 -9.51 -21.84
C ASP A 11 13.66 -10.27 -20.64
N LEU A 12 13.61 -9.65 -19.47
CA LEU A 12 13.03 -10.25 -18.28
C LEU A 12 11.50 -10.32 -18.40
N ALA A 13 10.91 -11.40 -17.89
CA ALA A 13 9.47 -11.57 -17.76
C ALA A 13 8.82 -10.35 -17.09
N VAL A 14 7.66 -9.91 -17.59
CA VAL A 14 6.90 -8.76 -17.05
C VAL A 14 6.60 -8.95 -15.57
N GLY A 15 6.22 -10.16 -15.15
CA GLY A 15 5.98 -10.49 -13.74
C GLY A 15 7.22 -10.29 -12.87
N LYS A 16 8.41 -10.67 -13.36
CA LYS A 16 9.67 -10.48 -12.63
C LYS A 16 10.08 -9.01 -12.54
N LYS A 17 9.81 -8.21 -13.58
CA LYS A 17 10.03 -6.75 -13.56
C LYS A 17 9.20 -6.08 -12.48
N LEU A 18 7.90 -6.40 -12.43
CA LEU A 18 6.98 -5.88 -11.41
C LEU A 18 7.39 -6.35 -10.01
N LEU A 19 7.72 -7.63 -9.84
CA LEU A 19 8.15 -8.18 -8.56
C LEU A 19 9.40 -7.48 -8.03
N CYS A 20 10.41 -7.22 -8.87
CA CYS A 20 11.59 -6.44 -8.47
C CYS A 20 11.22 -5.01 -8.02
N GLY A 21 10.32 -4.34 -8.74
CA GLY A 21 9.85 -3.00 -8.39
C GLY A 21 9.11 -2.98 -7.04
N PHE A 22 8.15 -3.89 -6.84
CA PHE A 22 7.42 -4.00 -5.58
C PHE A 22 8.32 -4.44 -4.42
N ALA A 23 9.23 -5.40 -4.64
CA ALA A 23 10.17 -5.85 -3.62
C ALA A 23 11.10 -4.72 -3.16
N LEU A 24 11.58 -3.88 -4.09
CA LEU A 24 12.39 -2.70 -3.77
C LEU A 24 11.61 -1.73 -2.87
N VAL A 25 10.36 -1.40 -3.24
CA VAL A 25 9.51 -0.50 -2.45
C VAL A 25 9.28 -1.08 -1.05
N LEU A 26 8.96 -2.37 -0.95
CA LEU A 26 8.67 -3.02 0.33
C LEU A 26 9.91 -3.09 1.24
N LEU A 27 11.09 -3.35 0.68
CA LEU A 27 12.37 -3.26 1.40
C LEU A 27 12.65 -1.85 1.92
N LEU A 28 12.41 -0.82 1.09
CA LEU A 28 12.56 0.57 1.51
C LEU A 28 11.56 0.94 2.60
N THR A 29 10.31 0.49 2.52
CA THR A 29 9.32 0.69 3.57
C THR A 29 9.77 0.04 4.89
N VAL A 30 10.20 -1.21 4.86
CA VAL A 30 10.71 -1.90 6.06
C VAL A 30 11.92 -1.17 6.65
N ALA A 31 12.85 -0.71 5.80
CA ALA A 31 14.00 0.04 6.26
C ALA A 31 13.59 1.38 6.91
N VAL A 32 12.68 2.14 6.30
CA VAL A 32 12.17 3.41 6.86
C VAL A 32 11.44 3.18 8.18
N THR A 33 10.56 2.18 8.24
CA THR A 33 9.82 1.82 9.45
C THR A 33 10.76 1.35 10.57
N GLY A 34 11.75 0.51 10.25
CA GLY A 34 12.74 0.04 11.22
C GLY A 34 13.58 1.18 11.79
N SER A 35 14.12 2.06 10.93
CA SER A 35 14.85 3.25 11.36
C SER A 35 13.98 4.20 12.20
N GLY A 36 12.70 4.36 11.82
CA GLY A 36 11.75 5.17 12.56
C GLY A 36 11.48 4.61 13.97
N PHE A 37 11.36 3.30 14.11
CA PHE A 37 11.17 2.65 15.40
C PHE A 37 12.36 2.87 16.34
N VAL A 38 13.59 2.66 15.84
CA VAL A 38 14.82 2.88 16.61
C VAL A 38 14.96 4.34 17.04
N ALA A 39 14.63 5.29 16.15
CA ALA A 39 14.68 6.71 16.47
C ALA A 39 13.70 7.10 17.59
N VAL A 40 12.46 6.58 17.54
CA VAL A 40 11.46 6.83 18.58
C VAL A 40 11.89 6.20 19.91
N GLU A 41 12.46 5.00 19.89
CA GLU A 41 12.95 4.32 21.09
C GLU A 41 14.09 5.09 21.76
N ALA A 42 15.05 5.61 20.99
CA ALA A 42 16.13 6.45 21.51
C ALA A 42 15.60 7.73 22.19
N VAL A 43 14.63 8.41 21.56
CA VAL A 43 14.00 9.61 22.14
C VAL A 43 13.23 9.30 23.42
N LEU A 44 12.50 8.17 23.46
CA LEU A 44 11.77 7.74 24.66
C LEU A 44 12.72 7.39 25.82
N GLN A 45 13.86 6.75 25.53
CA GLN A 45 14.88 6.44 26.53
C GLN A 45 15.47 7.73 27.12
N GLY A 46 15.89 8.69 26.28
CA GLY A 46 16.41 9.97 26.76
C GLY A 46 15.37 10.78 27.55
N HIS A 47 14.10 10.76 27.13
CA HIS A 47 13.03 11.44 27.89
C HIS A 47 12.83 10.84 29.29
N ASN A 48 12.85 9.51 29.40
CA ASN A 48 12.76 8.82 30.69
C ASN A 48 13.96 9.17 31.60
N GLN A 49 15.15 9.30 31.02
CA GLN A 49 16.36 9.68 31.74
C GLN A 49 16.31 11.15 32.23
N ALA A 50 15.85 12.08 31.39
CA ALA A 50 15.63 13.47 31.79
C ALA A 50 14.57 13.60 32.91
N ASN A 51 13.49 12.83 32.86
CA ASN A 51 12.46 12.80 33.91
C ASN A 51 12.99 12.25 35.23
N ARG A 52 13.83 11.20 35.16
CA ARG A 52 14.53 10.62 36.31
C ARG A 52 15.45 11.64 37.00
N LEU A 53 16.17 12.45 36.23
CA LEU A 53 16.99 13.56 36.77
C LEU A 53 16.14 14.68 37.36
N ALA A 54 15.02 15.04 36.72
CA ALA A 54 14.07 16.01 37.26
C ALA A 54 13.42 15.54 38.58
N ALA A 55 13.22 14.23 38.75
CA ALA A 55 12.75 13.66 40.00
C ALA A 55 13.76 13.86 41.14
N ILE A 56 15.06 13.69 40.87
CA ILE A 56 16.12 13.97 41.85
C ILE A 56 16.08 15.43 42.31
N ASP A 57 16.00 16.38 41.36
CA ASP A 57 15.86 17.81 41.66
C ASP A 57 14.67 18.09 42.59
N ALA A 58 13.49 17.56 42.25
CA ALA A 58 12.28 17.75 43.03
C ALA A 58 12.42 17.18 44.46
N GLN A 59 13.02 16.01 44.60
CA GLN A 59 13.21 15.35 45.90
C GLN A 59 14.23 16.10 46.78
N ILE A 60 15.29 16.67 46.19
CA ILE A 60 16.25 17.55 46.90
C ILE A 60 15.59 18.86 47.35
N LEU A 61 14.76 19.48 46.51
CA LEU A 61 14.00 20.67 46.90
C LEU A 61 13.00 20.38 48.03
N HIS A 62 12.39 19.20 48.04
CA HIS A 62 11.58 18.73 49.17
C HIS A 62 12.43 18.55 50.44
N ALA A 63 13.63 17.96 50.33
CA ALA A 63 14.56 17.82 51.45
C ALA A 63 14.92 19.20 52.03
N ARG A 64 15.24 20.18 51.18
CA ARG A 64 15.49 21.57 51.61
C ARG A 64 14.33 22.22 52.36
N ARG A 65 13.08 21.85 52.05
CA ARG A 65 11.91 22.31 52.83
C ARG A 65 11.88 21.69 54.23
N PHE A 66 12.09 20.38 54.35
CA PHE A 66 12.18 19.72 55.65
C PHE A 66 13.37 20.22 56.48
N GLU A 67 14.52 20.49 55.87
CA GLU A 67 15.67 21.13 56.53
C GLU A 67 15.27 22.47 57.16
N ARG A 68 14.63 23.35 56.38
CA ARG A 68 14.17 24.66 56.86
C ARG A 68 13.12 24.53 57.97
N ASP A 69 12.16 23.63 57.79
CA ASP A 69 11.10 23.42 58.78
C ASP A 69 11.67 22.83 60.08
N PHE A 70 12.69 21.97 59.99
CA PHE A 70 13.45 21.48 61.15
C PHE A 70 14.26 22.60 61.81
N ALA A 71 14.89 23.49 61.05
CA ALA A 71 15.63 24.62 61.61
C ALA A 71 14.72 25.54 62.47
N MET A 72 13.44 25.65 62.11
CA MET A 72 12.45 26.44 62.86
C MET A 72 11.83 25.69 64.04
N ASN A 73 11.40 24.43 63.84
CA ASN A 73 10.58 23.70 64.81
C ASN A 73 11.36 22.66 65.61
N GLN A 74 12.47 22.16 65.05
CA GLN A 74 13.42 21.25 65.69
C GLN A 74 12.78 19.99 66.32
N THR A 75 11.83 19.38 65.61
CA THR A 75 11.14 18.16 66.05
C THR A 75 11.80 16.90 65.48
N VAL A 76 11.65 15.77 66.19
CA VAL A 76 12.24 14.49 65.78
C VAL A 76 11.59 13.98 64.49
N GLU A 77 10.30 14.24 64.30
CA GLU A 77 9.53 13.84 63.11
C GLU A 77 10.02 14.55 61.84
N LEU A 78 10.38 15.84 61.94
CA LEU A 78 10.94 16.60 60.82
C LEU A 78 12.35 16.12 60.47
N ALA A 79 13.18 15.81 61.49
CA ALA A 79 14.49 15.21 61.26
C ALA A 79 14.36 13.86 60.54
N GLN A 80 13.42 13.01 60.96
CA GLN A 80 13.18 11.73 60.28
C GLN A 80 12.66 11.91 58.86
N SER A 81 11.70 12.82 58.66
CA SER A 81 11.16 13.14 57.33
C SER A 81 12.25 13.59 56.35
N MET A 82 13.22 14.37 56.84
CA MET A 82 14.39 14.78 56.07
C MET A 82 15.30 13.59 55.70
N ARG A 83 15.61 12.71 56.66
CA ARG A 83 16.41 11.51 56.41
C ARG A 83 15.75 10.59 55.39
N ASP A 84 14.45 10.34 55.54
CA ASP A 84 13.67 9.50 54.64
C ASP A 84 13.66 10.10 53.22
N GLN A 85 13.57 11.43 53.12
CA GLN A 85 13.57 12.14 51.85
C GLN A 85 14.92 12.04 51.12
N LEU A 86 16.04 12.21 51.83
CA LEU A 86 17.37 11.99 51.25
C LEU A 86 17.62 10.51 50.94
N GLY A 87 17.08 9.60 51.76
CA GLY A 87 17.11 8.15 51.50
C GLY A 87 16.47 7.78 50.15
N LYS A 88 15.30 8.34 49.84
CA LYS A 88 14.64 8.18 48.54
C LYS A 88 15.49 8.68 47.37
N VAL A 89 16.19 9.80 47.54
CA VAL A 89 17.09 10.32 46.50
C VAL A 89 18.22 9.31 46.23
N ARG A 90 18.81 8.76 47.29
CA ARG A 90 19.88 7.76 47.16
C ARG A 90 19.39 6.46 46.53
N GLU A 91 18.17 6.02 46.83
CA GLU A 91 17.54 4.86 46.17
C GLU A 91 17.37 5.10 44.66
N LEU A 92 16.86 6.28 44.27
CA LEU A 92 16.71 6.67 42.86
C LEU A 92 18.06 6.73 42.14
N LEU A 93 19.09 7.28 42.79
CA LEU A 93 20.46 7.33 42.24
C LEU A 93 21.04 5.92 42.11
N ALA A 94 20.89 5.07 43.13
CA ALA A 94 21.40 3.71 43.12
C ALA A 94 20.76 2.85 42.01
N GLU A 95 19.47 3.03 41.74
CA GLU A 95 18.78 2.38 40.64
C GLU A 95 19.34 2.84 39.28
N GLN A 96 19.53 4.15 39.09
CA GLN A 96 20.08 4.70 37.85
C GLN A 96 21.55 4.29 37.61
N ILE A 97 22.37 4.26 38.66
CA ILE A 97 23.79 3.86 38.60
C ILE A 97 23.98 2.43 38.06
N LYS A 98 23.01 1.53 38.24
CA LYS A 98 23.07 0.15 37.74
C LYS A 98 22.94 0.07 36.22
N ASP A 99 22.07 0.90 35.66
CA ASP A 99 21.67 0.82 34.24
C ASP A 99 22.43 1.83 33.36
N SER A 100 23.16 2.78 33.96
CA SER A 100 23.85 3.84 33.21
C SER A 100 25.24 3.45 32.68
N PRO A 101 25.64 3.95 31.50
CA PRO A 101 26.98 3.79 30.94
C PRO A 101 28.05 4.51 31.79
N SER A 102 29.33 4.13 31.62
CA SER A 102 30.45 4.52 32.51
C SER A 102 30.60 6.02 32.79
N ALA A 103 30.46 6.87 31.77
CA ALA A 103 30.60 8.32 31.92
C ALA A 103 29.46 8.95 32.74
N GLU A 104 28.24 8.46 32.56
CA GLU A 104 27.08 8.93 33.31
C GLU A 104 27.05 8.36 34.73
N LYS A 105 27.47 7.11 34.87
CA LYS A 105 27.63 6.44 36.15
C LYS A 105 28.54 7.24 37.10
N ALA A 106 29.65 7.78 36.61
CA ALA A 106 30.55 8.60 37.41
C ALA A 106 29.84 9.85 37.96
N ARG A 107 29.03 10.53 37.13
CA ARG A 107 28.28 11.72 37.56
C ARG A 107 27.23 11.36 38.61
N LEU A 108 26.47 10.28 38.39
CA LEU A 108 25.46 9.81 39.36
C LEU A 108 26.11 9.38 40.69
N GLN A 109 27.31 8.79 40.65
CA GLN A 109 28.08 8.47 41.86
C GLN A 109 28.53 9.72 42.62
N THR A 110 28.96 10.78 41.92
CA THR A 110 29.25 12.08 42.55
C THR A 110 28.00 12.64 43.22
N MET A 111 26.84 12.57 42.56
CA MET A 111 25.57 13.00 43.15
C MET A 111 25.22 12.17 44.39
N ASP A 112 25.36 10.84 44.37
CA ASP A 112 25.08 10.00 45.53
C ASP A 112 26.01 10.33 46.72
N GLN A 113 27.29 10.59 46.44
CA GLN A 113 28.25 11.01 47.45
C GLN A 113 27.86 12.36 48.06
N ALA A 114 27.49 13.35 47.24
CA ALA A 114 27.05 14.66 47.72
C ALA A 114 25.76 14.55 48.57
N VAL A 115 24.83 13.67 48.21
CA VAL A 115 23.64 13.38 49.03
C VAL A 115 24.00 12.70 50.35
N ALA A 116 24.96 11.77 50.35
CA ALA A 116 25.46 11.14 51.57
C ALA A 116 26.15 12.15 52.50
N ASP A 117 26.96 13.04 51.94
CA ASP A 117 27.62 14.12 52.67
C ASP A 117 26.59 15.12 53.21
N TYR A 118 25.56 15.46 52.42
CA TYR A 118 24.44 16.29 52.86
C TYR A 118 23.73 15.68 54.07
N LEU A 119 23.41 14.38 54.02
CA LEU A 119 22.80 13.66 55.14
C LEU A 119 23.69 13.70 56.40
N ALA A 120 24.99 13.47 56.25
CA ALA A 120 25.93 13.51 57.37
C ALA A 120 26.04 14.91 57.99
N GLN A 121 26.04 15.98 57.18
CA GLN A 121 26.00 17.35 57.68
C GLN A 121 24.67 17.67 58.39
N PHE A 122 23.56 17.13 57.90
CA PHE A 122 22.26 17.27 58.57
C PHE A 122 22.23 16.58 59.93
N ASP A 123 22.75 15.35 60.05
CA ASP A 123 22.82 14.67 61.35
C ASP A 123 23.75 15.40 62.32
N SER A 124 24.87 15.96 61.85
CA SER A 124 25.71 16.86 62.64
C SER A 124 24.90 18.08 63.11
N PHE A 125 24.15 18.74 62.22
CA PHE A 125 23.31 19.88 62.56
C PHE A 125 22.26 19.54 63.64
N VAL A 126 21.57 18.40 63.52
CA VAL A 126 20.62 17.90 64.54
C VAL A 126 21.31 17.71 65.89
N GLN A 127 22.50 17.10 65.92
CA GLN A 127 23.27 16.92 67.15
C GLN A 127 23.69 18.25 67.78
N GLN A 128 24.13 19.22 66.97
CA GLN A 128 24.49 20.55 67.47
C GLN A 128 23.27 21.29 68.04
N GLN A 129 22.11 21.17 67.42
CA GLN A 129 20.88 21.78 67.97
C GLN A 129 20.50 21.20 69.34
N ASN A 130 20.69 19.89 69.55
CA ASN A 130 20.47 19.27 70.86
C ASN A 130 21.47 19.78 71.91
N LYS A 131 22.77 19.84 71.57
CA LYS A 131 23.80 20.41 72.45
C LYS A 131 23.54 21.89 72.77
N ALA A 132 23.02 22.65 71.82
CA ALA A 132 22.66 24.06 72.03
C ALA A 132 21.52 24.20 73.05
N ARG A 133 20.52 23.30 73.02
CA ARG A 133 19.44 23.26 74.01
C ARG A 133 19.95 22.88 75.41
N GLU A 134 20.85 21.90 75.49
CA GLU A 134 21.48 21.50 76.75
C GLU A 134 22.29 22.67 77.34
N ALA A 135 23.13 23.32 76.54
CA ALA A 135 23.89 24.49 76.95
C ALA A 135 22.98 25.65 77.41
N ARG A 136 21.86 25.91 76.71
CA ARG A 136 20.87 26.91 77.14
C ARG A 136 20.19 26.56 78.47
N THR A 137 19.97 25.29 78.74
CA THR A 137 19.40 24.82 80.01
C THR A 137 20.40 25.02 81.14
N GLN A 138 21.65 24.61 80.95
CA GLN A 138 22.75 24.84 81.90
C GLN A 138 22.97 26.34 82.16
N MET A 139 22.92 27.17 81.12
CA MET A 139 23.00 28.62 81.25
C MET A 139 21.86 29.19 82.09
N ARG A 140 20.61 28.72 81.88
CA ARG A 140 19.46 29.19 82.65
C ARG A 140 19.59 28.82 84.13
N GLU A 141 19.96 27.58 84.42
CA GLU A 141 20.12 27.07 85.78
C GLU A 141 21.27 27.80 86.51
N ALA A 142 22.45 27.88 85.90
CA ALA A 142 23.60 28.55 86.49
C ALA A 142 23.37 30.06 86.67
N ALA A 143 22.67 30.70 85.73
CA ALA A 143 22.31 32.11 85.87
C ALA A 143 21.26 32.35 86.95
N GLY A 144 20.30 31.43 87.10
CA GLY A 144 19.32 31.45 88.18
C GLY A 144 20.00 31.34 89.54
N GLU A 145 20.86 30.33 89.71
CA GLU A 145 21.62 30.14 90.95
C GLU A 145 22.47 31.36 91.29
N ALA A 146 23.23 31.91 90.34
CA ALA A 146 24.04 33.11 90.58
C ALA A 146 23.19 34.29 91.06
N ARG A 147 22.04 34.52 90.41
CA ARG A 147 21.11 35.59 90.78
C ARG A 147 20.50 35.35 92.15
N ASP A 148 20.02 34.14 92.44
CA ASP A 148 19.38 33.83 93.72
C ASP A 148 20.35 34.08 94.87
N GLN A 149 21.64 33.73 94.71
CA GLN A 149 22.67 34.06 95.69
C GLN A 149 22.90 35.57 95.83
N PHE A 150 22.93 36.34 94.73
CA PHE A 150 23.03 37.80 94.80
C PHE A 150 21.83 38.46 95.50
N ASP A 151 20.61 37.98 95.22
CA ASP A 151 19.38 38.49 95.83
C ASP A 151 19.37 38.21 97.36
N VAL A 152 19.89 37.05 97.80
CA VAL A 152 20.08 36.73 99.23
C VAL A 152 21.01 37.73 99.90
N ILE A 153 22.15 38.04 99.27
CA ILE A 153 23.13 38.99 99.82
C ILE A 153 22.57 40.41 99.85
N GLU A 154 21.85 40.81 98.80
CA GLU A 154 21.16 42.09 98.74
C GLU A 154 20.17 42.24 99.91
N MET A 155 19.33 41.22 100.15
CA MET A 155 18.40 41.21 101.29
C MET A 155 19.12 41.29 102.64
N ASP A 156 20.15 40.46 102.85
CA ASP A 156 20.95 40.46 104.09
C ASP A 156 21.61 41.83 104.35
N MET A 157 22.09 42.49 103.30
CA MET A 157 22.69 43.82 103.40
C MET A 157 21.67 44.89 103.75
N TYR A 158 20.48 44.87 103.13
CA TYR A 158 19.41 45.81 103.48
C TYR A 158 18.87 45.59 104.90
N ASP A 159 18.78 44.34 105.36
CA ASP A 159 18.42 44.03 106.74
C ASP A 159 19.48 44.52 107.74
N ALA A 160 20.77 44.38 107.41
CA ALA A 160 21.86 44.92 108.20
C ALA A 160 21.81 46.46 108.29
N VAL A 161 21.55 47.14 107.17
CA VAL A 161 21.33 48.60 107.12
C VAL A 161 20.16 49.02 108.01
N ARG A 162 19.04 48.28 107.93
CA ARG A 162 17.84 48.55 108.73
C ARG A 162 18.11 48.36 110.22
N ALA A 163 18.82 47.30 110.61
CA ALA A 163 19.19 47.05 112.00
C ALA A 163 20.10 48.15 112.57
N LEU A 164 21.10 48.60 111.81
CA LEU A 164 21.99 49.69 112.20
C LEU A 164 21.23 51.02 112.36
N ARG A 165 20.25 51.28 111.49
CA ARG A 165 19.42 52.48 111.58
C ARG A 165 18.45 52.47 112.76
N LEU A 166 17.97 51.30 113.17
CA LEU A 166 17.16 51.10 114.38
C LEU A 166 17.98 51.24 115.68
N ALA A 167 19.29 50.97 115.63
CA ALA A 167 20.20 51.09 116.77
C ALA A 167 20.60 52.55 117.11
N GLY A 168 20.16 53.53 116.32
CA GLY A 168 20.28 54.96 116.64
C GLY A 168 21.66 55.58 116.39
N ASP A 169 22.58 54.88 115.73
CA ASP A 169 23.94 55.36 115.50
C ASP A 169 24.10 56.04 114.13
N ASN A 170 24.83 57.16 114.09
CA ASN A 170 25.13 57.88 112.85
C ASN A 170 26.21 57.11 112.08
N LEU A 171 25.83 56.50 110.96
CA LEU A 171 26.68 55.70 110.07
C LEU A 171 27.99 56.46 109.72
N ARG A 172 29.12 56.04 110.30
CA ARG A 172 30.46 56.53 109.95
C ARG A 172 31.35 55.35 109.57
N GLY A 173 31.76 55.32 108.30
CA GLY A 173 32.41 54.20 107.59
C GLY A 173 31.85 54.14 106.17
N SER A 174 32.36 53.26 105.28
CA SER A 174 31.68 52.98 104.01
C SER A 174 30.23 52.65 104.30
N ASP A 175 29.32 53.51 103.83
CA ASP A 175 27.92 53.53 104.25
C ASP A 175 27.33 52.14 103.97
N PRO A 176 26.83 51.40 104.97
CA PRO A 176 26.13 50.13 104.77
C PRO A 176 25.11 50.18 103.63
N LEU A 177 24.51 51.35 103.38
CA LEU A 177 23.65 51.58 102.22
C LEU A 177 24.40 51.44 100.89
N THR A 178 25.63 51.96 100.76
CA THR A 178 26.46 51.81 99.56
C THR A 178 26.88 50.36 99.30
N LEU A 179 27.08 49.56 100.35
CA LEU A 179 27.34 48.12 100.21
C LEU A 179 26.08 47.37 99.76
N ALA A 180 24.91 47.71 100.30
CA ALA A 180 23.63 47.17 99.85
C ALA A 180 23.32 47.57 98.40
N GLU A 181 23.59 48.83 97.99
CA GLU A 181 23.46 49.30 96.61
C GLU A 181 24.43 48.56 95.66
N THR A 182 25.65 48.27 96.11
CA THR A 182 26.62 47.49 95.34
C THR A 182 26.14 46.05 95.15
N ALA A 183 25.57 45.44 96.20
CA ALA A 183 24.96 44.11 96.12
C ALA A 183 23.76 44.08 95.16
N SER A 184 22.85 45.06 95.25
CA SER A 184 21.73 45.24 94.31
C SER A 184 22.21 45.42 92.86
N GLY A 185 23.33 46.10 92.67
CA GLY A 185 24.00 46.25 91.38
C GLY A 185 24.43 44.93 90.74
N LEU A 186 24.76 43.90 91.53
CA LEU A 186 25.15 42.58 91.01
C LEU A 186 23.98 41.87 90.34
N SER A 187 22.80 41.84 90.99
CA SER A 187 21.59 41.25 90.41
C SER A 187 21.14 41.97 89.15
N LYS A 188 21.28 43.31 89.11
CA LYS A 188 21.01 44.10 87.90
C LYS A 188 21.98 43.75 86.77
N ARG A 189 23.29 43.71 87.03
CA ARG A 189 24.29 43.32 86.02
C ARG A 189 24.06 41.89 85.51
N MET A 190 23.59 40.99 86.37
CA MET A 190 23.22 39.62 85.97
C MET A 190 22.05 39.61 84.98
N LEU A 191 21.06 40.49 85.18
CA LEU A 191 19.96 40.69 84.23
C LEU A 191 20.44 41.26 82.89
N ASP A 192 21.31 42.27 82.92
CA ASP A 192 21.89 42.85 81.70
C ASP A 192 22.69 41.79 80.93
N LEU A 193 23.50 40.98 81.64
CA LEU A 193 24.25 39.85 81.08
C LEU A 193 23.32 38.84 80.38
N ARG A 194 22.21 38.46 81.03
CA ARG A 194 21.17 37.61 80.44
C ARG A 194 20.50 38.25 79.21
N GLY A 195 20.37 39.58 79.19
CA GLY A 195 19.84 40.34 78.07
C GLY A 195 20.74 40.25 76.84
N TYR A 196 22.04 40.52 77.01
CA TYR A 196 23.02 40.41 75.92
C TYR A 196 23.24 38.96 75.45
N GLU A 197 23.17 37.97 76.35
CA GLU A 197 23.11 36.55 75.96
C GLU A 197 21.92 36.30 75.02
N SER A 198 20.73 36.79 75.39
CA SER A 198 19.52 36.60 74.58
C SER A 198 19.64 37.26 73.21
N LEU A 199 20.22 38.46 73.12
CA LEU A 199 20.49 39.13 71.85
C LEU A 199 21.44 38.30 70.99
N TYR A 200 22.58 37.89 71.53
CA TYR A 200 23.53 37.01 70.83
C TYR A 200 22.90 35.67 70.38
N ILE A 201 21.98 35.12 71.17
CA ILE A 201 21.25 33.90 70.81
C ILE A 201 20.34 34.12 69.59
N ILE A 202 19.68 35.28 69.51
CA ILE A 202 18.71 35.61 68.45
C ILE A 202 19.42 35.90 67.13
N ASP A 203 20.42 36.80 67.14
CA ASP A 203 21.05 37.28 65.91
C ASP A 203 22.55 36.97 65.83
N GLY A 204 23.22 36.78 66.96
CA GLY A 204 24.68 36.57 67.00
C GLY A 204 25.52 37.81 66.89
N SER A 205 24.96 38.95 67.24
CA SER A 205 25.64 40.24 67.23
C SER A 205 26.98 40.18 67.94
N ALA A 206 28.01 40.67 67.25
CA ALA A 206 29.34 40.82 67.83
C ALA A 206 29.29 41.86 68.97
N GLU A 207 28.46 42.91 68.83
CA GLU A 207 28.29 43.91 69.88
C GLU A 207 27.72 43.28 71.16
N ALA A 208 26.69 42.44 71.07
CA ALA A 208 26.15 41.78 72.26
C ALA A 208 27.16 40.83 72.92
N LEU A 209 28.01 40.18 72.13
CA LEU A 209 29.06 39.32 72.69
C LEU A 209 30.13 40.14 73.43
N GLU A 210 30.51 41.30 72.91
CA GLU A 210 31.45 42.22 73.55
C GLU A 210 30.91 42.78 74.87
N GLU A 211 29.67 43.26 74.86
CA GLU A 211 28.98 43.75 76.06
C GLU A 211 28.77 42.63 77.09
N TRP A 212 28.40 41.43 76.64
CA TRP A 212 28.30 40.27 77.51
C TRP A 212 29.63 39.98 78.19
N ALA A 213 30.75 39.99 77.45
CA ALA A 213 32.07 39.73 78.00
C ALA A 213 32.49 40.80 79.03
N TYR A 214 32.23 42.07 78.72
CA TYR A 214 32.51 43.19 79.63
C TYR A 214 31.73 43.07 80.94
N ILE A 215 30.41 42.86 80.86
CA ILE A 215 29.55 42.73 82.05
C ILE A 215 29.93 41.48 82.85
N SER A 216 30.29 40.39 82.19
CA SER A 216 30.70 39.15 82.85
C SER A 216 31.96 39.32 83.70
N ASP A 217 32.98 40.02 83.17
CA ASP A 217 34.22 40.31 83.87
C ASP A 217 34.02 41.32 85.02
N ASP A 218 33.24 42.36 84.76
CA ASP A 218 32.89 43.33 85.79
C ASP A 218 32.14 42.67 86.95
N LEU A 219 31.15 41.82 86.66
CA LEU A 219 30.36 41.12 87.68
C LEU A 219 31.25 40.25 88.58
N GLN A 220 32.27 39.58 88.02
CA GLN A 220 33.28 38.89 88.82
C GLN A 220 34.11 39.83 89.68
N THR A 221 34.54 40.95 89.10
CA THR A 221 35.39 41.95 89.77
C THR A 221 34.66 42.58 90.95
N VAL A 222 33.44 43.07 90.74
CA VAL A 222 32.59 43.66 91.77
C VAL A 222 32.27 42.62 92.84
N GLY A 223 31.86 41.41 92.47
CA GLY A 223 31.58 40.32 93.41
C GLY A 223 32.75 40.02 94.34
N ARG A 224 33.97 39.86 93.79
CA ARG A 224 35.18 39.64 94.60
C ARG A 224 35.53 40.83 95.49
N SER A 225 35.37 42.06 95.00
CA SER A 225 35.64 43.26 95.78
C SER A 225 34.68 43.42 96.98
N LEU A 226 33.43 42.98 96.82
CA LEU A 226 32.42 43.03 97.87
C LEU A 226 32.80 42.11 99.04
N MET A 227 33.44 40.96 98.78
CA MET A 227 33.85 39.99 99.80
C MET A 227 34.70 40.58 100.93
N VAL A 228 35.45 41.65 100.68
CA VAL A 228 36.31 42.31 101.69
C VAL A 228 35.48 42.84 102.87
N TRP A 229 34.22 43.22 102.61
CA TRP A 229 33.34 43.91 103.55
C TRP A 229 32.25 43.01 104.15
N LEU A 230 32.22 41.73 103.77
CA LEU A 230 31.18 40.78 104.12
C LEU A 230 31.58 39.88 105.31
N ASN A 231 30.58 39.37 106.01
CA ASN A 231 30.76 38.32 107.02
C ASN A 231 30.95 36.94 106.37
N ASP A 232 31.26 35.91 107.15
CA ASP A 232 31.60 34.58 106.62
C ASP A 232 30.44 33.87 105.91
N ASP A 233 29.19 34.11 106.32
CA ASP A 233 28.02 33.53 105.66
C ASP A 233 27.74 34.22 104.31
N GLN A 234 27.85 35.55 104.26
CA GLN A 234 27.71 36.35 103.04
C GLN A 234 28.86 36.09 102.04
N LYS A 235 30.08 35.86 102.52
CA LYS A 235 31.21 35.43 101.67
C LYS A 235 30.93 34.10 101.00
N ARG A 236 30.38 33.12 101.73
CA ARG A 236 29.99 31.83 101.16
C ARG A 236 28.93 31.98 100.07
N ALA A 237 27.96 32.88 100.25
CA ALA A 237 26.96 33.18 99.22
C ALA A 237 27.59 33.82 97.97
N ILE A 238 28.52 34.78 98.13
CA ILE A 238 29.24 35.37 96.98
C ILE A 238 30.08 34.32 96.27
N ASP A 239 30.79 33.46 97.01
CA ASP A 239 31.58 32.39 96.40
C ASP A 239 30.71 31.43 95.58
N ALA A 240 29.55 31.05 96.11
CA ALA A 240 28.57 30.24 95.38
C ALA A 240 28.07 30.96 94.12
N ALA A 241 27.77 32.26 94.21
CA ALA A 241 27.34 33.07 93.07
C ALA A 241 28.41 33.16 91.98
N LEU A 242 29.68 33.37 92.36
CA LEU A 242 30.81 33.43 91.43
C LEU A 242 31.12 32.07 90.80
N GLN A 243 30.92 30.97 91.53
CA GLN A 243 31.04 29.61 90.99
C GLN A 243 29.92 29.31 89.98
N ALA A 244 28.68 29.71 90.30
CA ALA A 244 27.54 29.61 89.39
C ALA A 244 27.76 30.46 88.13
N LEU A 245 28.29 31.69 88.28
CA LEU A 245 28.67 32.55 87.16
C LEU A 245 29.77 31.91 86.28
N THR A 246 30.76 31.25 86.88
CA THR A 246 31.80 30.53 86.12
C THR A 246 31.19 29.38 85.31
N THR A 247 30.25 28.64 85.90
CA THR A 247 29.51 27.57 85.21
C THR A 247 28.68 28.13 84.07
N TYR A 248 28.02 29.28 84.29
CA TYR A 248 27.27 30.02 83.29
C TYR A 248 28.17 30.45 82.11
N GLN A 249 29.35 31.00 82.38
CA GLN A 249 30.32 31.40 81.36
C GLN A 249 30.78 30.20 80.52
N GLN A 250 31.08 29.06 81.16
CA GLN A 250 31.46 27.84 80.45
C GLN A 250 30.33 27.32 79.56
N ALA A 251 29.10 27.31 80.05
CA ALA A 251 27.93 26.91 79.28
C ALA A 251 27.68 27.87 78.09
N PHE A 252 27.90 29.18 78.26
CA PHE A 252 27.83 30.14 77.15
C PHE A 252 28.95 29.96 76.13
N GLY A 253 30.18 29.67 76.56
CA GLY A 253 31.28 29.31 75.67
C GLY A 253 30.99 28.05 74.85
N ASN A 254 30.44 27.01 75.49
CA ASN A 254 29.97 25.81 74.79
C ASN A 254 28.86 26.13 73.78
N TYR A 255 27.91 26.98 74.15
CA TYR A 255 26.86 27.43 73.23
C TYR A 255 27.44 28.15 72.01
N GLN A 256 28.41 29.05 72.19
CA GLN A 256 29.09 29.75 71.09
C GLN A 256 29.77 28.75 70.13
N GLN A 257 30.50 27.76 70.66
CA GLN A 257 31.17 26.74 69.85
C GLN A 257 30.17 25.90 69.06
N VAL A 258 29.11 25.43 69.72
CA VAL A 258 28.04 24.64 69.09
C VAL A 258 27.32 25.45 68.01
N ARG A 259 27.05 26.73 68.26
CA ARG A 259 26.45 27.64 67.27
C ARG A 259 27.33 27.76 66.02
N ALA A 260 28.63 27.97 66.18
CA ALA A 260 29.57 28.05 65.05
C ALA A 260 29.62 26.74 64.25
N GLN A 261 29.61 25.58 64.92
CA GLN A 261 29.57 24.27 64.27
C GLN A 261 28.24 24.02 63.54
N SER A 262 27.13 24.49 64.11
CA SER A 262 25.79 24.42 63.50
C SER A 262 25.74 25.26 62.22
N GLN A 263 26.24 26.49 62.25
CA GLN A 263 26.33 27.37 61.06
C GLN A 263 27.25 26.78 59.98
N ALA A 264 28.39 26.20 60.37
CA ALA A 264 29.27 25.53 59.41
C ALA A 264 28.60 24.31 58.75
N SER A 265 27.81 23.54 59.52
CA SER A 265 27.04 22.42 59.00
C SER A 265 25.96 22.90 58.03
N GLU A 266 25.24 23.98 58.37
CA GLU A 266 24.24 24.61 57.49
C GLU A 266 24.82 25.10 56.16
N THR A 267 25.96 25.79 56.19
CA THR A 267 26.66 26.22 54.97
C THR A 267 27.04 25.02 54.09
N ARG A 268 27.61 23.97 54.70
CA ARG A 268 27.96 22.74 53.95
C ARG A 268 26.74 22.02 53.40
N MET A 269 25.63 21.97 54.14
CA MET A 269 24.36 21.42 53.64
C MET A 269 23.87 22.17 52.39
N ILE A 270 23.93 23.51 52.41
CA ILE A 270 23.55 24.34 51.25
C ILE A 270 24.47 24.06 50.05
N GLU A 271 25.78 23.95 50.29
CA GLU A 271 26.76 23.64 49.24
C GLU A 271 26.50 22.27 48.62
N GLN A 272 26.30 21.22 49.43
CA GLN A 272 26.01 19.88 48.93
C GLN A 272 24.68 19.82 48.17
N ALA A 273 23.62 20.44 48.68
CA ALA A 273 22.35 20.52 47.99
C ALA A 273 22.47 21.26 46.65
N ARG A 274 23.25 22.35 46.58
CA ARG A 274 23.53 23.07 45.34
C ARG A 274 24.35 22.23 44.36
N ASP A 275 25.34 21.48 44.82
CA ASP A 275 26.14 20.63 43.94
C ASP A 275 25.26 19.54 43.32
N VAL A 276 24.43 18.85 44.10
CA VAL A 276 23.49 17.83 43.57
C VAL A 276 22.56 18.45 42.52
N LEU A 277 21.95 19.61 42.81
CA LEU A 277 21.07 20.31 41.85
C LEU A 277 21.83 20.75 40.59
N ALA A 278 23.05 21.25 40.73
CA ALA A 278 23.86 21.68 39.58
C ALA A 278 24.26 20.49 38.70
N GLN A 279 24.66 19.37 39.30
CA GLN A 279 24.98 18.13 38.58
C GLN A 279 23.74 17.55 37.90
N ALA A 280 22.59 17.53 38.57
CA ALA A 280 21.32 17.07 38.00
C ALA A 280 20.90 17.94 36.80
N GLN A 281 20.97 19.27 36.93
CA GLN A 281 20.64 20.20 35.84
C GLN A 281 21.59 20.10 34.67
N ALA A 282 22.90 20.00 34.93
CA ALA A 282 23.90 19.79 33.88
C ALA A 282 23.70 18.45 33.17
N ALA A 283 23.34 17.39 33.91
CA ALA A 283 22.99 16.10 33.34
C ALA A 283 21.75 16.17 32.45
N LYS A 284 20.69 16.79 32.96
CA LYS A 284 19.44 16.96 32.23
C LYS A 284 19.66 17.76 30.95
N ALA A 285 20.39 18.86 31.01
CA ALA A 285 20.71 19.68 29.83
C ALA A 285 21.54 18.90 28.80
N SER A 286 22.52 18.11 29.27
CA SER A 286 23.30 17.24 28.37
C SER A 286 22.45 16.17 27.69
N GLU A 287 21.46 15.62 28.39
CA GLU A 287 20.56 14.61 27.85
C GLU A 287 19.54 15.22 26.87
N GLU A 288 18.96 16.39 27.20
CA GLU A 288 18.12 17.15 26.28
C GLU A 288 18.86 17.52 24.99
N GLN A 289 20.15 17.86 25.08
CA GLN A 289 20.98 18.13 23.90
C GLN A 289 21.20 16.86 23.07
N ARG A 290 21.54 15.72 23.69
CA ARG A 290 21.70 14.44 22.99
C ARG A 290 20.40 14.01 22.30
N MET A 291 19.27 14.12 22.97
CA MET A 291 17.95 13.85 22.39
C MET A 291 17.66 14.73 21.17
N ASN A 292 18.02 16.02 21.23
CA ASN A 292 17.84 16.94 20.11
C ASN A 292 18.75 16.57 18.93
N ASP A 293 20.00 16.20 19.20
CA ASP A 293 20.96 15.77 18.18
C ASP A 293 20.53 14.44 17.53
N ASP A 294 20.13 13.46 18.34
CA ASP A 294 19.60 12.16 17.88
C ASP A 294 18.31 12.34 17.07
N SER A 295 17.39 13.22 17.52
CA SER A 295 16.17 13.56 16.79
C SER A 295 16.46 14.22 15.44
N ARG A 296 17.40 15.17 15.39
CA ARG A 296 17.85 15.79 14.12
C ARG A 296 18.48 14.77 13.18
N GLN A 297 19.35 13.91 13.70
CA GLN A 297 20.00 12.88 12.92
C GLN A 297 18.97 11.86 12.38
N ALA A 298 18.00 11.47 13.20
CA ALA A 298 16.89 10.62 12.79
C ALA A 298 16.03 11.26 11.71
N LEU A 299 15.68 12.55 11.85
CA LEU A 299 14.93 13.29 10.83
C LEU A 299 15.69 13.41 9.51
N LEU A 300 17.00 13.65 9.55
CA LEU A 300 17.84 13.68 8.35
C LEU A 300 17.94 12.29 7.69
N LEU A 301 18.09 11.22 8.48
CA LEU A 301 18.15 9.86 7.99
C LEU A 301 16.80 9.43 7.38
N LEU A 302 15.69 9.64 8.08
CA LEU A 302 14.34 9.38 7.57
C LEU A 302 14.01 10.23 6.33
N GLY A 303 14.39 11.51 6.35
CA GLY A 303 14.19 12.42 5.22
C GLY A 303 14.99 12.00 3.99
N SER A 304 16.25 11.61 4.15
CA SER A 304 17.09 11.12 3.05
C SER A 304 16.63 9.76 2.51
N MET A 305 16.19 8.84 3.38
CA MET A 305 15.57 7.57 2.96
C MET A 305 14.25 7.80 2.22
N GLY A 306 13.41 8.71 2.71
CA GLY A 306 12.17 9.10 2.04
C GLY A 306 12.42 9.71 0.66
N ALA A 307 13.38 10.66 0.56
CA ALA A 307 13.79 11.24 -0.71
C ALA A 307 14.35 10.18 -1.68
N ALA A 308 15.19 9.27 -1.21
CA ALA A 308 15.71 8.16 -2.01
C ALA A 308 14.58 7.24 -2.50
N ALA A 309 13.60 6.93 -1.65
CA ALA A 309 12.44 6.12 -2.03
C ALA A 309 11.59 6.79 -3.11
N VAL A 310 11.37 8.11 -3.03
CA VAL A 310 10.67 8.87 -4.08
C VAL A 310 11.45 8.84 -5.40
N VAL A 311 12.76 9.09 -5.36
CA VAL A 311 13.62 9.08 -6.56
C VAL A 311 13.62 7.69 -7.21
N LEU A 312 13.81 6.63 -6.42
CA LEU A 312 13.80 5.25 -6.90
C LEU A 312 12.41 4.85 -7.43
N GLY A 313 11.33 5.29 -6.78
CA GLY A 313 9.96 5.08 -7.22
C GLY A 313 9.69 5.74 -8.57
N LEU A 314 10.11 7.00 -8.76
CA LEU A 314 10.02 7.71 -10.04
C LEU A 314 10.85 7.01 -11.14
N LEU A 315 12.08 6.60 -10.82
CA LEU A 315 12.93 5.84 -11.74
C LEU A 315 12.27 4.52 -12.16
N ALA A 316 11.74 3.77 -11.20
CA ALA A 316 11.02 2.53 -11.46
C ALA A 316 9.77 2.78 -12.32
N ALA A 317 8.99 3.82 -12.03
CA ALA A 317 7.80 4.19 -12.82
C ALA A 317 8.16 4.53 -14.27
N VAL A 318 9.21 5.32 -14.50
CA VAL A 318 9.69 5.65 -15.85
C VAL A 318 10.20 4.40 -16.57
N LEU A 319 10.96 3.53 -15.90
CA LEU A 319 11.47 2.28 -16.48
C LEU A 319 10.34 1.31 -16.83
N ILE A 320 9.35 1.14 -15.94
CA ILE A 320 8.16 0.31 -16.17
C ILE A 320 7.34 0.88 -17.34
N SER A 321 7.10 2.19 -17.36
CA SER A 321 6.37 2.85 -18.45
C SER A 321 7.05 2.64 -19.81
N ARG A 322 8.36 2.88 -19.89
CA ARG A 322 9.11 2.68 -21.17
C ARG A 322 9.26 1.21 -21.54
N SER A 323 9.40 0.31 -20.58
CA SER A 323 9.63 -1.11 -20.87
C SER A 323 8.33 -1.90 -21.07
N ILE A 324 7.19 -1.48 -20.54
CA ILE A 324 5.93 -2.23 -20.67
C ILE A 324 4.91 -1.43 -21.48
N VAL A 325 4.59 -0.20 -21.05
CA VAL A 325 3.51 0.60 -21.64
C VAL A 325 3.81 0.96 -23.10
N GLY A 326 5.03 1.41 -23.42
CA GLY A 326 5.41 1.77 -24.79
C GLY A 326 5.25 0.63 -25.82
N PRO A 327 5.89 -0.54 -25.61
CA PRO A 327 5.75 -1.69 -26.51
C PRO A 327 4.32 -2.24 -26.59
N LEU A 328 3.57 -2.17 -25.49
CA LEU A 328 2.16 -2.55 -25.50
C LEU A 328 1.35 -1.61 -26.40
N GLN A 329 1.56 -0.29 -26.30
CA GLN A 329 0.92 0.69 -27.20
C GLN A 329 1.30 0.46 -28.66
N GLN A 330 2.56 0.11 -28.96
CA GLN A 330 2.98 -0.24 -30.33
C GLN A 330 2.24 -1.47 -30.86
N THR A 331 2.05 -2.49 -30.01
CA THR A 331 1.33 -3.71 -30.38
C THR A 331 -0.15 -3.43 -30.62
N VAL A 332 -0.77 -2.60 -29.80
CA VAL A 332 -2.17 -2.14 -29.99
C VAL A 332 -2.32 -1.37 -31.30
N ALA A 333 -1.43 -0.41 -31.57
CA ALA A 333 -1.46 0.35 -32.82
C ALA A 333 -1.28 -0.55 -34.06
N PHE A 334 -0.41 -1.57 -33.97
CA PHE A 334 -0.25 -2.54 -35.04
C PHE A 334 -1.51 -3.38 -35.26
N ALA A 335 -2.16 -3.83 -34.18
CA ALA A 335 -3.42 -4.56 -34.27
C ALA A 335 -4.53 -3.72 -34.94
N GLN A 336 -4.62 -2.43 -34.61
CA GLN A 336 -5.55 -1.50 -35.25
C GLN A 336 -5.32 -1.38 -36.77
N ARG A 337 -4.07 -1.32 -37.21
CA ARG A 337 -3.76 -1.28 -38.65
C ARG A 337 -4.16 -2.55 -39.39
N ILE A 338 -3.95 -3.72 -38.78
CA ILE A 338 -4.45 -4.99 -39.32
C ILE A 338 -5.97 -4.94 -39.45
N ALA A 339 -6.67 -4.42 -38.43
CA ALA A 339 -8.13 -4.30 -38.44
C ALA A 339 -8.64 -3.33 -39.54
N GLU A 340 -7.85 -2.30 -39.88
CA GLU A 340 -8.10 -1.39 -41.01
C GLU A 340 -7.74 -2.00 -42.38
N GLY A 341 -7.16 -3.21 -42.41
CA GLY A 341 -6.80 -3.93 -43.63
C GLY A 341 -5.39 -3.66 -44.16
N ASP A 342 -4.58 -2.87 -43.45
CA ASP A 342 -3.18 -2.63 -43.81
C ASP A 342 -2.28 -3.76 -43.29
N LEU A 343 -1.98 -4.72 -44.17
CA LEU A 343 -1.08 -5.85 -43.92
C LEU A 343 0.35 -5.61 -44.43
N SER A 344 0.72 -4.38 -44.80
CA SER A 344 1.98 -4.09 -45.51
C SER A 344 3.21 -4.04 -44.63
N GLN A 345 3.05 -3.72 -43.34
CA GLN A 345 4.17 -3.53 -42.41
C GLN A 345 4.44 -4.76 -41.54
N ASP A 346 5.71 -4.91 -41.16
CA ASP A 346 6.17 -5.94 -40.25
C ASP A 346 6.52 -5.32 -38.88
N LEU A 347 6.24 -6.06 -37.80
CA LEU A 347 6.65 -5.70 -36.44
C LEU A 347 8.14 -6.02 -36.25
N ALA A 348 8.90 -5.07 -35.69
CA ALA A 348 10.30 -5.29 -35.33
C ALA A 348 10.41 -6.28 -34.14
N LEU A 349 10.92 -7.48 -34.41
CA LEU A 349 11.14 -8.52 -33.39
C LEU A 349 12.55 -8.36 -32.81
N GLY A 350 12.64 -7.92 -31.56
CA GLY A 350 13.93 -7.73 -30.87
C GLY A 350 13.93 -8.08 -29.38
N ARG A 351 12.83 -8.65 -28.88
CA ARG A 351 12.58 -8.82 -27.44
C ARG A 351 12.10 -10.24 -27.13
N ARG A 352 12.51 -10.79 -25.99
CA ARG A 352 12.29 -12.22 -25.64
C ARG A 352 11.30 -12.47 -24.51
N ASP A 353 10.73 -11.42 -23.93
CA ASP A 353 9.73 -11.54 -22.86
C ASP A 353 8.30 -11.75 -23.40
N GLU A 354 7.30 -11.72 -22.53
CA GLU A 354 5.90 -11.97 -22.90
C GLU A 354 5.37 -10.96 -23.93
N LEU A 355 5.84 -9.71 -23.90
CA LEU A 355 5.50 -8.72 -24.94
C LEU A 355 6.17 -9.06 -26.27
N GLY A 356 7.42 -9.54 -26.25
CA GLY A 356 8.10 -10.05 -27.45
C GLY A 356 7.36 -11.26 -28.07
N GLN A 357 6.90 -12.19 -27.23
CA GLN A 357 6.09 -13.33 -27.67
C GLN A 357 4.75 -12.88 -28.28
N LEU A 358 4.07 -11.89 -27.67
CA LEU A 358 2.86 -11.29 -28.22
C LEU A 358 3.11 -10.65 -29.59
N MET A 359 4.18 -9.87 -29.73
CA MET A 359 4.55 -9.25 -31.01
C MET A 359 4.85 -10.29 -32.09
N ALA A 360 5.55 -11.39 -31.73
CA ALA A 360 5.85 -12.49 -32.65
C ALA A 360 4.57 -13.24 -33.11
N ALA A 361 3.63 -13.47 -32.20
CA ALA A 361 2.33 -14.06 -32.52
C ALA A 361 1.52 -13.16 -33.46
N MET A 362 1.49 -11.84 -33.20
CA MET A 362 0.85 -10.85 -34.07
C MET A 362 1.46 -10.83 -35.48
N GLN A 363 2.80 -10.86 -35.59
CA GLN A 363 3.48 -10.94 -36.89
C GLN A 363 3.11 -12.22 -37.66
N SER A 364 3.03 -13.35 -36.97
CA SER A 364 2.64 -14.64 -37.58
C SER A 364 1.20 -14.61 -38.09
N MET A 365 0.30 -13.95 -37.35
CA MET A 365 -1.08 -13.72 -37.78
C MET A 365 -1.13 -12.84 -39.04
N THR A 366 -0.41 -11.72 -39.08
CA THR A 366 -0.33 -10.85 -40.27
C THR A 366 0.21 -11.58 -41.49
N SER A 367 1.25 -12.39 -41.33
CA SER A 367 1.80 -13.21 -42.42
C SER A 367 0.77 -14.20 -42.98
N SER A 368 0.01 -14.86 -42.09
CA SER A 368 -1.05 -15.79 -42.48
C SER A 368 -2.20 -15.10 -43.21
N LEU A 369 -2.62 -13.91 -42.74
CA LEU A 369 -3.61 -13.08 -43.42
C LEU A 369 -3.13 -12.63 -44.80
N ARG A 370 -1.86 -12.20 -44.93
CA ARG A 370 -1.26 -11.79 -46.21
C ARG A 370 -1.25 -12.94 -47.21
N ASN A 371 -0.92 -14.16 -46.77
CA ASN A 371 -0.97 -15.36 -47.61
C ASN A 371 -2.41 -15.68 -48.04
N LEU A 372 -3.38 -15.62 -47.12
CA LEU A 372 -4.79 -15.85 -47.41
C LEU A 372 -5.32 -14.86 -48.46
N VAL A 373 -5.06 -13.56 -48.28
CA VAL A 373 -5.45 -12.52 -49.25
C VAL A 373 -4.77 -12.74 -50.60
N GLY A 374 -3.48 -13.11 -50.62
CA GLY A 374 -2.77 -13.46 -51.85
C GLY A 374 -3.38 -14.66 -52.59
N ARG A 375 -3.78 -15.71 -51.86
CA ARG A 375 -4.48 -16.88 -52.43
C ARG A 375 -5.85 -16.51 -52.98
N ILE A 376 -6.59 -15.64 -52.29
CA ILE A 376 -7.88 -15.12 -52.80
C ILE A 376 -7.64 -14.33 -54.08
N GLY A 377 -6.63 -13.45 -54.14
CA GLY A 377 -6.27 -12.72 -55.35
C GLY A 377 -5.94 -13.62 -56.53
N GLY A 378 -5.17 -14.70 -56.30
CA GLY A 378 -4.92 -15.73 -57.33
C GLY A 378 -6.19 -16.44 -57.79
N GLY A 379 -7.08 -16.81 -56.86
CA GLY A 379 -8.36 -17.43 -57.18
C GLY A 379 -9.28 -16.52 -57.99
N VAL A 380 -9.35 -15.23 -57.66
CA VAL A 380 -10.11 -14.22 -58.44
C VAL A 380 -9.57 -14.10 -59.86
N SER A 381 -8.23 -14.11 -60.04
CA SER A 381 -7.62 -14.09 -61.38
C SER A 381 -7.98 -15.34 -62.20
N GLN A 382 -8.01 -16.52 -61.57
CA GLN A 382 -8.42 -17.76 -62.24
C GLN A 382 -9.90 -17.75 -62.62
N ILE A 383 -10.78 -17.21 -61.77
CA ILE A 383 -12.20 -17.01 -62.09
C ILE A 383 -12.36 -16.03 -63.26
N ALA A 384 -11.62 -14.93 -63.27
CA ALA A 384 -11.66 -13.96 -64.37
C ALA A 384 -11.26 -14.60 -65.70
N ALA A 385 -10.17 -15.38 -65.72
CA ALA A 385 -9.76 -16.14 -66.91
C ALA A 385 -10.81 -17.17 -67.35
N ALA A 386 -11.41 -17.91 -66.41
CA ALA A 386 -12.48 -18.85 -66.71
C ALA A 386 -13.72 -18.16 -67.30
N ALA A 387 -14.07 -16.97 -66.80
CA ALA A 387 -15.17 -16.16 -67.32
C ALA A 387 -14.91 -15.69 -68.76
N GLU A 388 -13.67 -15.27 -69.09
CA GLU A 388 -13.28 -14.95 -70.47
C GLU A 388 -13.37 -16.17 -71.39
N GLN A 389 -12.89 -17.33 -70.96
CA GLN A 389 -13.02 -18.58 -71.72
C GLN A 389 -14.49 -18.96 -71.95
N LEU A 390 -15.33 -18.85 -70.91
CA LEU A 390 -16.76 -19.14 -71.00
C LEU A 390 -17.47 -18.18 -71.97
N SER A 391 -17.10 -16.90 -71.97
CA SER A 391 -17.60 -15.92 -72.94
C SER A 391 -17.24 -16.33 -74.37
N ALA A 392 -16.00 -16.74 -74.63
CA ALA A 392 -15.56 -17.21 -75.94
C ALA A 392 -16.31 -18.49 -76.40
N ILE A 393 -16.47 -19.47 -75.50
CA ILE A 393 -17.24 -20.71 -75.79
C ILE A 393 -18.71 -20.37 -76.09
N THR A 394 -19.30 -19.44 -75.34
CA THR A 394 -20.68 -19.00 -75.56
C THR A 394 -20.85 -18.35 -76.93
N ALA A 395 -19.89 -17.51 -77.34
CA ALA A 395 -19.88 -16.91 -78.67
C ALA A 395 -19.78 -17.96 -79.79
N GLN A 396 -18.90 -18.95 -79.64
CA GLN A 396 -18.78 -20.08 -80.59
C GLN A 396 -20.06 -20.92 -80.64
N THR A 397 -20.67 -21.20 -79.49
CA THR A 397 -21.93 -21.95 -79.39
C THR A 397 -23.05 -21.21 -80.11
N SER A 398 -23.16 -19.88 -79.92
CA SER A 398 -24.13 -19.05 -80.62
C SER A 398 -23.98 -19.13 -82.15
N ALA A 399 -22.73 -19.07 -82.65
CA ALA A 399 -22.45 -19.26 -84.08
C ALA A 399 -22.83 -20.67 -84.56
N GLY A 400 -22.55 -21.72 -83.76
CA GLY A 400 -22.96 -23.09 -84.06
C GLY A 400 -24.48 -23.26 -84.16
N VAL A 401 -25.24 -22.66 -83.22
CA VAL A 401 -26.71 -22.65 -83.23
C VAL A 401 -27.25 -21.93 -84.48
N GLN A 402 -26.61 -20.84 -84.91
CA GLN A 402 -26.99 -20.13 -86.13
C GLN A 402 -26.80 -21.00 -87.39
N ASN A 403 -25.71 -21.78 -87.46
CA ASN A 403 -25.50 -22.73 -88.55
C ASN A 403 -26.53 -23.88 -88.51
N GLN A 404 -26.81 -24.43 -87.33
CA GLN A 404 -27.82 -25.48 -87.17
C GLN A 404 -29.22 -25.01 -87.59
N LYS A 405 -29.56 -23.74 -87.35
CA LYS A 405 -30.80 -23.11 -87.85
C LYS A 405 -30.85 -23.14 -89.38
N LEU A 406 -29.76 -22.78 -90.06
CA LEU A 406 -29.69 -22.78 -91.52
C LEU A 406 -29.84 -24.19 -92.11
N GLU A 407 -29.17 -25.20 -91.53
CA GLU A 407 -29.34 -26.60 -91.94
C GLU A 407 -30.78 -27.10 -91.73
N THR A 408 -31.43 -26.66 -90.65
CA THR A 408 -32.84 -26.99 -90.37
C THR A 408 -33.77 -26.35 -91.40
N GLU A 409 -33.54 -25.09 -91.80
CA GLU A 409 -34.29 -24.42 -92.87
C GLU A 409 -34.10 -25.12 -94.24
N GLN A 410 -32.88 -25.57 -94.56
CA GLN A 410 -32.64 -26.39 -95.74
C GLN A 410 -33.39 -27.72 -95.68
N THR A 411 -33.37 -28.39 -94.53
CA THR A 411 -34.11 -29.65 -94.34
C THR A 411 -35.61 -29.44 -94.50
N ALA A 412 -36.16 -28.36 -93.94
CA ALA A 412 -37.57 -28.00 -94.11
C ALA A 412 -37.91 -27.74 -95.60
N THR A 413 -37.01 -27.10 -96.33
CA THR A 413 -37.15 -26.88 -97.79
C THR A 413 -37.18 -28.22 -98.54
N ALA A 414 -36.25 -29.12 -98.24
CA ALA A 414 -36.22 -30.47 -98.83
C ALA A 414 -37.50 -31.28 -98.50
N MET A 415 -38.01 -31.18 -97.26
CA MET A 415 -39.29 -31.78 -96.89
C MET A 415 -40.46 -31.21 -97.70
N HIS A 416 -40.41 -29.92 -98.06
CA HIS A 416 -41.46 -29.30 -98.88
C HIS A 416 -41.44 -29.83 -100.32
N GLU A 417 -40.26 -29.99 -100.93
CA GLU A 417 -40.13 -30.63 -102.24
C GLU A 417 -40.52 -32.12 -102.21
N MET A 418 -40.19 -32.83 -101.13
CA MET A 418 -40.65 -34.22 -100.95
C MET A 418 -42.18 -34.31 -100.86
N ALA A 419 -42.84 -33.38 -100.18
CA ALA A 419 -44.31 -33.34 -100.15
C ALA A 419 -44.91 -33.12 -101.56
N ALA A 420 -44.30 -32.23 -102.36
CA ALA A 420 -44.73 -31.97 -103.73
C ALA A 420 -44.56 -33.21 -104.63
N THR A 421 -43.43 -33.90 -104.54
CA THR A 421 -43.18 -35.14 -105.32
C THR A 421 -44.11 -36.28 -104.88
N VAL A 422 -44.41 -36.43 -103.59
CA VAL A 422 -45.42 -37.40 -103.13
C VAL A 422 -46.81 -37.09 -103.69
N GLN A 423 -47.20 -35.82 -103.75
CA GLN A 423 -48.46 -35.40 -104.37
C GLN A 423 -48.50 -35.73 -105.87
N GLU A 424 -47.40 -35.49 -106.58
CA GLU A 424 -47.25 -35.81 -108.00
C GLU A 424 -47.31 -37.33 -108.25
N VAL A 425 -46.69 -38.14 -107.40
CA VAL A 425 -46.77 -39.62 -107.46
C VAL A 425 -48.21 -40.09 -107.24
N ALA A 426 -48.94 -39.52 -106.27
CA ALA A 426 -50.34 -39.86 -106.02
C ALA A 426 -51.22 -39.55 -107.24
N GLN A 427 -50.99 -38.41 -107.90
CA GLN A 427 -51.73 -38.00 -109.09
C GLN A 427 -51.43 -38.91 -110.30
N ASN A 428 -50.18 -39.30 -110.49
CA ASN A 428 -49.78 -40.28 -111.50
C ASN A 428 -50.39 -41.67 -111.24
N ALA A 429 -50.47 -42.10 -109.98
CA ALA A 429 -51.11 -43.37 -109.62
C ALA A 429 -52.62 -43.36 -109.91
N GLU A 430 -53.31 -42.23 -109.67
CA GLU A 430 -54.72 -42.05 -110.02
C GLU A 430 -54.94 -42.12 -111.53
N GLN A 431 -54.12 -41.41 -112.32
CA GLN A 431 -54.17 -41.47 -113.78
C GLN A 431 -53.92 -42.89 -114.31
N ALA A 432 -52.93 -43.60 -113.77
CA ALA A 432 -52.66 -44.99 -114.15
C ALA A 432 -53.85 -45.91 -113.84
N SER A 433 -54.52 -45.71 -112.69
CA SER A 433 -55.73 -46.46 -112.35
C SER A 433 -56.90 -46.17 -113.29
N LEU A 434 -57.06 -44.93 -113.77
CA LEU A 434 -58.08 -44.59 -114.76
C LEU A 434 -57.80 -45.25 -116.11
N ALA A 435 -56.56 -45.15 -116.60
CA ALA A 435 -56.15 -45.78 -117.85
C ALA A 435 -56.33 -47.30 -117.82
N ALA A 436 -56.04 -47.95 -116.69
CA ALA A 436 -56.27 -49.38 -116.53
C ALA A 436 -57.77 -49.75 -116.61
N ARG A 437 -58.68 -48.91 -116.08
CA ARG A 437 -60.13 -49.12 -116.20
C ARG A 437 -60.64 -48.95 -117.64
N ASP A 438 -60.10 -48.00 -118.38
CA ASP A 438 -60.48 -47.81 -119.79
C ASP A 438 -60.01 -48.99 -120.66
N ALA A 439 -58.79 -49.50 -120.42
CA ALA A 439 -58.30 -50.70 -121.10
C ALA A 439 -59.16 -51.95 -120.82
N ASP A 440 -59.62 -52.15 -119.57
CA ASP A 440 -60.54 -53.24 -119.22
C ASP A 440 -61.88 -53.12 -119.98
N ARG A 441 -62.38 -51.89 -120.14
CA ARG A 441 -63.62 -51.61 -120.88
C ARG A 441 -63.49 -51.92 -122.37
N GLU A 442 -62.40 -51.54 -123.01
CA GLU A 442 -62.14 -51.91 -124.42
C GLU A 442 -61.99 -53.42 -124.60
N ALA A 443 -61.32 -54.11 -123.67
CA ALA A 443 -61.20 -55.56 -123.72
C ALA A 443 -62.56 -56.28 -123.66
N GLN A 444 -63.50 -55.78 -122.84
CA GLN A 444 -64.88 -56.31 -122.80
C GLN A 444 -65.63 -56.08 -124.12
N GLN A 445 -65.48 -54.91 -124.75
CA GLN A 445 -66.05 -54.63 -126.07
C GLN A 445 -65.47 -55.56 -127.15
N GLY A 446 -64.15 -55.77 -127.14
CA GLY A 446 -63.50 -56.72 -128.04
C GLY A 446 -64.08 -58.14 -127.91
N ASN A 447 -64.34 -58.59 -126.68
CA ASN A 447 -64.93 -59.90 -126.42
C ASN A 447 -66.34 -60.05 -127.01
N GLN A 448 -67.17 -58.99 -126.99
CA GLN A 448 -68.50 -59.01 -127.62
C GLN A 448 -68.41 -59.15 -129.15
N VAL A 449 -67.47 -58.45 -129.79
CA VAL A 449 -67.25 -58.54 -131.25
C VAL A 449 -66.82 -59.94 -131.65
N VAL A 450 -65.95 -60.59 -130.87
CA VAL A 450 -65.51 -61.97 -131.11
C VAL A 450 -66.69 -62.95 -131.01
N GLN A 451 -67.59 -62.80 -130.02
CA GLN A 451 -68.79 -63.63 -129.91
C GLN A 451 -69.73 -63.48 -131.12
N GLN A 452 -69.90 -62.26 -131.64
CA GLN A 452 -70.66 -62.01 -132.86
C GLN A 452 -70.05 -62.70 -134.09
N ALA A 453 -68.73 -62.67 -134.23
CA ALA A 453 -68.04 -63.34 -135.35
C ALA A 453 -68.23 -64.87 -135.30
N VAL A 454 -68.15 -65.48 -134.12
CA VAL A 454 -68.40 -66.92 -133.95
C VAL A 454 -69.82 -67.31 -134.37
N SER A 455 -70.82 -66.51 -133.99
CA SER A 455 -72.23 -66.76 -134.38
C SER A 455 -72.46 -66.67 -135.90
N GLN A 456 -71.76 -65.77 -136.60
CA GLN A 456 -71.86 -65.65 -138.06
C GLN A 456 -71.21 -66.84 -138.78
N ILE A 457 -70.09 -67.35 -138.26
CA ILE A 457 -69.42 -68.54 -138.80
C ILE A 457 -70.32 -69.78 -138.69
N ASP A 458 -71.05 -69.92 -137.58
CA ASP A 458 -71.96 -71.05 -137.36
C ASP A 458 -73.16 -71.03 -138.35
N SER A 459 -73.68 -69.84 -138.64
CA SER A 459 -74.74 -69.66 -139.64
C SER A 459 -74.26 -69.98 -141.07
N LEU A 460 -73.02 -69.61 -141.40
CA LEU A 460 -72.41 -69.92 -142.70
C LEU A 460 -72.21 -71.43 -142.89
N ALA A 461 -71.85 -72.16 -141.83
CA ALA A 461 -71.68 -73.61 -141.88
C ALA A 461 -72.98 -74.35 -142.26
N VAL A 462 -74.12 -73.92 -141.72
CA VAL A 462 -75.46 -74.49 -142.03
C VAL A 462 -75.87 -74.23 -143.48
N GLU A 463 -75.56 -73.03 -144.01
CA GLU A 463 -75.94 -72.62 -145.37
C GLU A 463 -75.14 -73.39 -146.46
N VAL A 464 -73.88 -73.74 -146.14
CA VAL A 464 -73.03 -74.59 -147.00
C VAL A 464 -73.55 -76.02 -147.05
N GLU A 465 -74.05 -76.56 -145.95
CA GLU A 465 -74.59 -77.93 -145.86
C GLU A 465 -75.90 -78.08 -146.67
N GLN A 466 -76.79 -77.09 -146.61
CA GLN A 466 -78.00 -77.04 -147.44
C GLN A 466 -77.70 -76.93 -148.94
N SER A 467 -76.64 -76.19 -149.31
CA SER A 467 -76.20 -76.07 -150.70
C SER A 467 -75.70 -77.42 -151.26
N ALA A 468 -75.06 -78.25 -150.43
CA ALA A 468 -74.60 -79.58 -150.83
C ALA A 468 -75.76 -80.57 -151.10
N GLU A 469 -76.83 -80.53 -150.29
CA GLU A 469 -78.04 -81.35 -150.51
C GLU A 469 -78.77 -80.98 -151.80
N ALA A 470 -78.90 -79.69 -152.09
CA ALA A 470 -79.57 -79.20 -153.31
C ALA A 470 -78.86 -79.66 -154.59
N ILE A 471 -77.52 -79.70 -154.59
CA ILE A 471 -76.71 -80.21 -155.71
C ILE A 471 -76.94 -81.71 -155.93
N GLN A 472 -77.07 -82.49 -154.86
CA GLN A 472 -77.29 -83.93 -154.95
C GLN A 472 -78.68 -84.29 -155.48
N ALA A 473 -79.70 -83.53 -155.10
CA ALA A 473 -81.07 -83.67 -155.63
C ALA A 473 -81.14 -83.37 -157.15
N LEU A 474 -80.43 -82.34 -157.62
CA LEU A 474 -80.39 -81.96 -159.04
C LEU A 474 -79.77 -83.06 -159.94
N ASN A 475 -78.77 -83.78 -159.40
CA ASN A 475 -78.11 -84.87 -160.11
C ASN A 475 -79.06 -86.07 -160.35
N GLN A 476 -79.91 -86.39 -159.36
CA GLN A 476 -80.89 -87.48 -159.50
C GLN A 476 -82.00 -87.14 -160.53
N GLU A 477 -82.47 -85.89 -160.55
CA GLU A 477 -83.54 -85.48 -161.46
C GLU A 477 -83.06 -85.42 -162.93
N SER A 478 -81.79 -85.05 -163.14
CA SER A 478 -81.16 -85.08 -164.47
C SER A 478 -81.05 -86.49 -165.06
N ALA A 479 -80.82 -87.51 -164.23
CA ALA A 479 -80.78 -88.91 -164.65
C ALA A 479 -82.17 -89.45 -165.04
N ARG A 480 -83.24 -89.00 -164.37
CA ARG A 480 -84.63 -89.35 -164.73
C ARG A 480 -85.02 -88.82 -166.10
N ILE A 481 -84.62 -87.59 -166.44
CA ILE A 481 -84.90 -86.98 -167.76
C ILE A 481 -84.27 -87.79 -168.90
N GLY A 482 -83.07 -88.34 -168.70
CA GLY A 482 -82.42 -89.22 -169.68
C GLY A 482 -83.23 -90.48 -170.03
N SER A 483 -83.85 -91.11 -169.03
CA SER A 483 -84.66 -92.32 -169.23
C SER A 483 -85.95 -92.07 -170.03
N VAL A 484 -86.55 -90.89 -169.87
CA VAL A 484 -87.79 -90.51 -170.58
C VAL A 484 -87.53 -90.27 -172.06
N LEU A 485 -86.37 -89.70 -172.41
CA LEU A 485 -85.99 -89.48 -173.81
C LEU A 485 -85.78 -90.79 -174.59
N GLU A 486 -85.30 -91.84 -173.93
CA GLU A 486 -85.10 -93.16 -174.55
C GLU A 486 -86.43 -93.85 -174.90
N VAL A 487 -87.46 -93.65 -174.05
CA VAL A 487 -88.84 -94.09 -174.32
C VAL A 487 -89.47 -93.30 -175.49
N ILE A 488 -89.21 -91.99 -175.58
CA ILE A 488 -89.74 -91.17 -176.69
C ILE A 488 -89.16 -91.62 -178.03
N ARG A 489 -87.86 -91.99 -178.08
CA ARG A 489 -87.25 -92.53 -179.29
C ARG A 489 -87.86 -93.88 -179.70
N SER A 490 -88.14 -94.75 -178.72
CA SER A 490 -88.78 -96.05 -178.95
C SER A 490 -90.21 -95.95 -179.48
N VAL A 491 -90.98 -94.92 -179.08
CA VAL A 491 -92.37 -94.74 -179.54
C VAL A 491 -92.44 -94.17 -180.95
N ALA A 492 -91.49 -93.31 -181.33
CA ALA A 492 -91.45 -92.73 -182.69
C ALA A 492 -91.15 -93.78 -183.78
N GLU A 493 -90.38 -94.83 -183.47
CA GLU A 493 -90.09 -95.91 -184.41
C GLU A 493 -91.28 -96.87 -184.62
N GLN A 494 -92.14 -97.04 -183.60
CA GLN A 494 -93.35 -97.87 -183.70
C GLN A 494 -94.44 -97.26 -184.57
N THR A 495 -94.49 -95.93 -184.72
CA THR A 495 -95.47 -95.29 -185.60
C THR A 495 -95.10 -95.40 -187.08
N ASN A 496 -93.80 -95.54 -187.40
CA ASN A 496 -93.30 -95.73 -188.77
C ASN A 496 -93.61 -97.15 -189.34
N LEU A 497 -94.02 -98.10 -188.49
CA LEU A 497 -94.20 -99.51 -188.85
C LEU A 497 -95.68 -99.94 -189.00
N LEU A 498 -96.66 -99.05 -188.86
CA LEU A 498 -98.10 -99.40 -188.81
C LEU A 498 -98.99 -98.79 -189.92
N ALA A 499 -98.44 -98.14 -190.94
CA ALA A 499 -99.21 -97.76 -192.14
C ALA A 499 -98.26 -97.55 -193.35
N LEU A 500 -97.60 -98.61 -193.84
CA LEU A 500 -98.00 -99.32 -195.07
C LEU A 500 -99.46 -99.82 -195.13
#